data_AF-A0A812Q3S5-F1
#
_entry.id   AF-A0A812Q3S5-F1
#
_cell.length_a   1.000
_cell.length_b   1.000
_cell.length_c   1.000
_cell.angle_alpha   90.00
_cell.angle_beta   90.00
_cell.angle_gamma   90.00
#
_symmetry.space_group_name_H-M   'P 1'
#
loop_
_entity.id
_entity.type
_entity.pdbx_description
1 polymer ?
#
loop_
_entity_poly.entity_id
_entity_poly.type
_entity_poly.pdbx_seq_one_letter_code
_entity_poly.pdbx_strand_id
1 'polypeptide(L)'
;MWEVVYPGRSLQVSNDFAVLRLREAPEVEVAAATGEELRLRVSEDFRALSVEAKARDAKEAQGAAREAARRKANEERREAAARAEARALRNAKGKRLACQVLLVLAIFLGSVIGIACVKPASGLAAGLLAGGALCCCCGVSLFGVVRGSADESYEMRFGAWAGCVGRLTLLAVGMGFVALVGMTVQHSQLGYWWSSLIVWPISCCWGGFTLLTRCFGAGFLLDDDQLTTLDEERAEAEKEVLNRSIVFKGEVSREPGRECVASWPGKYESAWDSLVASAREGEVSAAVVFLPDGTSDFGRHDQIPPQECLKGECWCVPLYGEEKDWGCRWWTHWIENVEAAVKNNAELQVFFFEGLTGRGKVPSFDAAGAEHLRREEVNSQRKDFMKSREFKKAVDRGLNELSKEPRWDSSSPYSREVHRLFLAWLPKEKREFLQASEGLGNSQKAEVAWLERKGYRYTEVDVSTWLHADDVSIAVARSAEPTHPEACLLAASRKISL
;
A
#
# COMPACT_ATOMS: atom_id res chain seq x y z
N MET A 1 -22.05 -28.27 32.60
CA MET A 1 -21.51 -27.02 32.03
C MET A 1 -20.07 -27.29 31.66
N TRP A 2 -19.64 -26.98 30.43
CA TRP A 2 -18.25 -27.24 30.01
C TRP A 2 -17.32 -26.19 30.61
N GLU A 3 -16.20 -26.64 31.18
CA GLU A 3 -15.12 -25.76 31.61
C GLU A 3 -13.99 -25.77 30.56
N VAL A 4 -13.50 -24.58 30.20
CA VAL A 4 -12.38 -24.44 29.25
C VAL A 4 -11.07 -24.33 30.04
N VAL A 5 -10.08 -25.10 29.61
CA VAL A 5 -8.69 -25.07 30.10
C VAL A 5 -7.81 -24.67 28.92
N TYR A 6 -6.97 -23.66 29.12
CA TYR A 6 -6.04 -23.17 28.09
C TYR A 6 -4.67 -23.88 28.21
N PRO A 7 -3.83 -23.86 27.15
CA PRO A 7 -2.51 -24.46 27.18
C PRO A 7 -1.67 -24.01 28.39
N GLY A 8 -0.91 -24.93 29.00
CA GLY A 8 -0.03 -24.64 30.14
C GLY A 8 -0.73 -24.50 31.50
N ARG A 9 -2.05 -24.71 31.57
CA ARG A 9 -2.83 -24.55 32.80
C ARG A 9 -3.47 -25.87 33.25
N SER A 10 -3.68 -25.98 34.56
CA SER A 10 -4.33 -27.13 35.19
C SER A 10 -5.67 -26.73 35.79
N LEU A 11 -6.66 -27.61 35.71
CA LEU A 11 -7.98 -27.45 36.32
C LEU A 11 -8.23 -28.61 37.28
N GLN A 12 -8.61 -28.30 38.52
CA GLN A 12 -9.07 -29.32 39.46
C GLN A 12 -10.55 -29.63 39.19
N VAL A 13 -10.88 -30.92 39.06
CA VAL A 13 -12.25 -31.40 38.83
C VAL A 13 -12.64 -32.23 40.04
N SER A 14 -13.81 -31.94 40.63
CA SER A 14 -14.27 -32.56 41.90
C SER A 14 -15.12 -33.81 41.72
N ASN A 15 -15.34 -34.26 40.49
CA ASN A 15 -16.25 -35.38 40.18
C ASN A 15 -15.45 -36.64 39.91
N ASP A 16 -16.06 -37.82 40.08
CA ASP A 16 -15.46 -39.15 39.82
C ASP A 16 -15.31 -39.47 38.32
N PHE A 17 -15.86 -38.62 37.45
CA PHE A 17 -15.76 -38.75 36.00
C PHE A 17 -15.68 -37.38 35.31
N ALA A 18 -14.77 -37.26 34.33
CA ALA A 18 -14.63 -36.09 33.48
C ALA A 18 -14.58 -36.50 32.00
N VAL A 19 -15.28 -35.73 31.15
CA VAL A 19 -15.16 -35.82 29.69
C VAL A 19 -14.34 -34.63 29.22
N LEU A 20 -13.27 -34.92 28.48
CA LEU A 20 -12.44 -33.93 27.82
C LEU A 20 -12.67 -34.00 26.32
N ARG A 21 -12.72 -32.86 25.64
CA ARG A 21 -12.82 -32.80 24.17
C ARG A 21 -12.05 -31.63 23.61
N LEU A 22 -11.59 -31.75 22.37
CA LEU A 22 -11.08 -30.58 21.67
C LEU A 22 -12.23 -29.63 21.39
N ARG A 23 -12.07 -28.37 21.76
CA ARG A 23 -13.13 -27.37 21.60
C ARG A 23 -13.51 -27.20 20.12
N GLU A 24 -12.51 -27.18 19.25
CA GLU A 24 -12.66 -26.98 17.80
C GLU A 24 -12.87 -28.29 17.04
N ALA A 25 -12.97 -29.41 17.76
CA ALA A 25 -13.33 -30.71 17.25
C ALA A 25 -14.06 -31.49 18.33
N PRO A 26 -15.34 -31.13 18.59
CA PRO A 26 -16.14 -31.79 19.62
C PRO A 26 -16.21 -33.32 19.43
N GLU A 27 -16.03 -33.80 18.20
CA GLU A 27 -15.94 -35.20 17.82
C GLU A 27 -14.69 -35.91 18.38
N VAL A 28 -13.64 -35.17 18.76
CA VAL A 28 -12.47 -35.71 19.42
C VAL A 28 -12.66 -35.56 20.93
N GLU A 29 -13.30 -36.56 21.53
CA GLU A 29 -13.56 -36.65 22.96
C GLU A 29 -12.88 -37.86 23.61
N VAL A 30 -12.55 -37.73 24.89
CA VAL A 30 -11.99 -38.78 25.72
C VAL A 30 -12.62 -38.71 27.11
N ALA A 31 -13.12 -39.85 27.56
CA ALA A 31 -13.65 -40.05 28.90
C ALA A 31 -12.53 -40.54 29.83
N ALA A 32 -12.42 -39.95 31.02
CA ALA A 32 -11.46 -40.38 32.05
C ALA A 32 -12.15 -40.52 33.41
N ALA A 33 -11.89 -41.65 34.09
CA ALA A 33 -12.28 -41.85 35.48
C ALA A 33 -11.29 -41.12 36.39
N THR A 34 -11.80 -40.33 37.33
CA THR A 34 -11.02 -39.49 38.23
C THR A 34 -11.04 -40.13 39.62
N GLY A 35 -10.12 -41.09 39.85
CA GLY A 35 -9.81 -41.55 41.21
C GLY A 35 -9.20 -40.42 42.06
N GLU A 36 -9.13 -40.62 43.39
CA GLU A 36 -8.91 -39.58 44.43
C GLU A 36 -7.70 -38.65 44.27
N GLU A 37 -6.82 -38.82 43.29
CA GLU A 37 -5.74 -37.87 43.01
C GLU A 37 -5.26 -37.89 41.54
N LEU A 38 -6.18 -38.03 40.57
CA LEU A 38 -5.78 -38.11 39.17
C LEU A 38 -5.40 -36.74 38.59
N ARG A 39 -4.09 -36.45 38.56
CA ARG A 39 -3.53 -35.38 37.70
C ARG A 39 -3.52 -35.85 36.25
N LEU A 40 -4.64 -35.64 35.56
CA LEU A 40 -4.74 -35.86 34.12
C LEU A 40 -3.73 -34.97 33.39
N ARG A 41 -2.68 -35.57 32.83
CA ARG A 41 -1.72 -34.88 31.97
C ARG A 41 -2.21 -35.00 30.54
N VAL A 42 -2.67 -33.87 29.98
CA VAL A 42 -3.21 -33.79 28.61
C VAL A 42 -2.26 -34.43 27.57
N SER A 43 -0.95 -34.41 27.80
CA SER A 43 0.04 -35.01 26.89
C SER A 43 0.22 -36.53 27.00
N GLU A 44 -0.07 -37.14 28.16
CA GLU A 44 0.22 -38.55 28.43
C GLU A 44 -1.07 -39.39 28.38
N ASP A 45 -2.14 -38.96 29.05
CA ASP A 45 -3.39 -39.70 29.17
C ASP A 45 -4.29 -39.57 27.93
N PHE A 46 -3.98 -38.60 27.05
CA PHE A 46 -4.79 -38.26 25.88
C PHE A 46 -3.99 -38.25 24.60
N ARG A 47 -3.13 -39.26 24.38
CA ARG A 47 -2.19 -39.30 23.25
C ARG A 47 -2.82 -38.94 21.90
N ALA A 48 -4.00 -39.47 21.57
CA ALA A 48 -4.71 -39.15 20.32
C ALA A 48 -5.16 -37.68 20.26
N LEU A 49 -5.79 -37.19 21.33
CA LEU A 49 -6.19 -35.78 21.50
C LEU A 49 -4.98 -34.84 21.38
N SER A 50 -3.86 -35.23 22.00
CA SER A 50 -2.62 -34.46 22.01
C SER A 50 -1.96 -34.43 20.64
N VAL A 51 -1.98 -35.53 19.89
CA VAL A 51 -1.44 -35.58 18.53
C VAL A 51 -2.25 -34.68 17.61
N GLU A 52 -3.59 -34.77 17.63
CA GLU A 52 -4.47 -33.94 16.81
C GLU A 52 -4.36 -32.45 17.19
N ALA A 53 -4.35 -32.13 18.49
CA ALA A 53 -4.15 -30.76 18.97
C ALA A 53 -2.82 -30.17 18.50
N LYS A 54 -1.72 -30.93 18.65
CA LYS A 54 -0.39 -30.51 18.19
C LYS A 54 -0.33 -30.34 16.68
N ALA A 55 -0.99 -31.21 15.91
CA ALA A 55 -1.05 -31.08 14.45
C ALA A 55 -1.78 -29.80 14.03
N ARG A 56 -2.87 -29.44 14.73
CA ARG A 56 -3.58 -28.17 14.52
C ARG A 56 -2.76 -26.97 14.93
N ASP A 57 -2.16 -26.98 16.12
CA ASP A 57 -1.27 -25.91 16.57
C ASP A 57 -0.12 -25.69 15.57
N ALA A 58 0.45 -26.77 15.04
CA ALA A 58 1.49 -26.70 14.01
C ALA A 58 0.96 -26.10 12.69
N LYS A 59 -0.24 -26.50 12.23
CA LYS A 59 -0.88 -25.93 11.04
C LYS A 59 -1.21 -24.45 11.22
N GLU A 60 -1.66 -24.06 12.41
CA GLU A 60 -1.94 -22.67 12.75
C GLU A 60 -0.67 -21.82 12.80
N ALA A 61 0.38 -22.32 13.46
CA ALA A 61 1.68 -21.66 13.50
C ALA A 61 2.27 -21.53 12.09
N GLN A 62 2.13 -22.55 11.25
CA GLN A 62 2.55 -22.48 9.85
C GLN A 62 1.75 -21.43 9.07
N GLY A 63 0.44 -21.37 9.25
CA GLY A 63 -0.42 -20.37 8.59
C GLY A 63 -0.08 -18.94 9.03
N ALA A 64 0.13 -18.72 10.33
CA ALA A 64 0.57 -17.44 10.88
C ALA A 64 1.96 -17.05 10.35
N ALA A 65 2.91 -17.98 10.30
CA ALA A 65 4.25 -17.74 9.76
C ALA A 65 4.23 -17.39 8.26
N ARG A 66 3.41 -18.08 7.46
CA ARG A 66 3.21 -17.75 6.02
C ARG A 66 2.64 -16.35 5.85
N GLU A 67 1.59 -16.01 6.59
CA GLU A 67 0.97 -14.69 6.55
C GLU A 67 1.93 -13.58 7.03
N ALA A 68 2.69 -13.82 8.09
CA ALA A 68 3.72 -12.89 8.57
C ALA A 68 4.81 -12.65 7.52
N ALA A 69 5.30 -13.71 6.87
CA ALA A 69 6.26 -13.60 5.78
C ALA A 69 5.71 -12.80 4.59
N ARG A 70 4.43 -13.01 4.25
CA ARG A 70 3.73 -12.28 3.19
C ARG A 70 3.55 -10.80 3.52
N ARG A 71 3.12 -10.47 4.74
CA ARG A 71 3.01 -9.08 5.22
C ARG A 71 4.35 -8.37 5.16
N LYS A 72 5.42 -9.02 5.63
CA LYS A 72 6.78 -8.50 5.53
C LYS A 72 7.20 -8.26 4.09
N ALA A 73 6.93 -9.19 3.17
CA ALA A 73 7.23 -9.01 1.76
C ALA A 73 6.42 -7.86 1.12
N ASN A 74 5.16 -7.69 1.50
CA ASN A 74 4.33 -6.57 1.05
C ASN A 74 4.83 -5.23 1.60
N GLU A 75 5.24 -5.18 2.87
CA GLU A 75 5.86 -4.02 3.49
C GLU A 75 7.16 -3.64 2.80
N GLU A 76 8.07 -4.60 2.56
CA GLU A 76 9.32 -4.40 1.81
C GLU A 76 9.06 -3.88 0.39
N ARG A 77 8.04 -4.40 -0.31
CA ARG A 77 7.61 -3.90 -1.63
C ARG A 77 7.09 -2.47 -1.56
N ARG A 78 6.25 -2.14 -0.57
CA ARG A 78 5.71 -0.79 -0.36
C ARG A 78 6.83 0.19 -0.04
N GLU A 79 7.77 -0.16 0.83
CA GLU A 79 8.95 0.67 1.11
C GLU A 79 9.85 0.86 -0.12
N ALA A 80 10.06 -0.20 -0.91
CA ALA A 80 10.85 -0.12 -2.13
C ALA A 80 10.18 0.81 -3.16
N ALA A 81 8.86 0.72 -3.31
CA ALA A 81 8.07 1.62 -4.15
C ALA A 81 8.14 3.06 -3.65
N ALA A 82 8.00 3.30 -2.33
CA ALA A 82 8.11 4.64 -1.74
C ALA A 82 9.50 5.24 -1.96
N ARG A 83 10.55 4.44 -1.79
CA ARG A 83 11.94 4.85 -2.10
C ARG A 83 12.16 5.12 -3.58
N ALA A 84 11.45 4.44 -4.48
CA ALA A 84 11.53 4.70 -5.92
C ALA A 84 10.80 5.99 -6.31
N GLU A 85 9.60 6.22 -5.77
CA GLU A 85 8.82 7.45 -5.99
C GLU A 85 9.54 8.68 -5.42
N ALA A 86 10.08 8.59 -4.21
CA ALA A 86 10.89 9.66 -3.60
C ALA A 86 12.09 10.03 -4.51
N ARG A 87 12.77 9.01 -5.06
CA ARG A 87 13.86 9.23 -6.04
C ARG A 87 13.35 9.87 -7.33
N ALA A 88 12.17 9.50 -7.82
CA ALA A 88 11.57 10.11 -9.01
C ALA A 88 11.20 11.60 -8.79
N LEU A 89 10.57 11.92 -7.67
CA LEU A 89 10.26 13.30 -7.27
C LEU A 89 11.52 14.15 -7.15
N ARG A 90 12.54 13.62 -6.48
CA ARG A 90 13.86 14.26 -6.37
C ARG A 90 14.50 14.49 -7.73
N ASN A 91 14.46 13.50 -8.63
CA ASN A 91 14.99 13.63 -9.98
C ASN A 91 14.24 14.70 -10.78
N ALA A 92 12.93 14.84 -10.60
CA ALA A 92 12.11 15.86 -11.25
C ALA A 92 12.42 17.28 -10.72
N LYS A 93 12.53 17.45 -9.40
CA LYS A 93 12.97 18.72 -8.77
C LYS A 93 14.39 19.07 -9.19
N GLY A 94 15.29 18.09 -9.11
CA GLY A 94 16.69 18.19 -9.50
C GLY A 94 16.87 18.58 -10.97
N LYS A 95 16.03 18.08 -11.88
CA LYS A 95 16.01 18.51 -13.30
C LYS A 95 15.68 20.00 -13.43
N ARG A 96 14.65 20.49 -12.74
CA ARG A 96 14.27 21.91 -12.80
C ARG A 96 15.39 22.80 -12.27
N LEU A 97 15.98 22.43 -11.13
CA LEU A 97 17.10 23.14 -10.54
C LEU A 97 18.34 23.09 -11.45
N ALA A 98 18.64 21.94 -12.04
CA ALA A 98 19.72 21.77 -13.02
C ALA A 98 19.54 22.71 -14.21
N CYS A 99 18.34 22.78 -14.80
CA CYS A 99 18.06 23.70 -15.89
C CYS A 99 18.25 25.17 -15.50
N GLN A 100 17.78 25.58 -14.32
CA GLN A 100 17.99 26.95 -13.81
C GLN A 100 19.47 27.27 -13.62
N VAL A 101 20.23 26.33 -13.04
CA VAL A 101 21.68 26.46 -12.87
C VAL A 101 22.38 26.60 -14.22
N LEU A 102 22.04 25.76 -15.19
CA LEU A 102 22.64 25.80 -16.53
C LEU A 102 22.30 27.09 -17.26
N LEU A 103 21.08 27.60 -17.11
CA LEU A 103 20.68 28.90 -17.66
C LEU A 103 21.51 30.04 -17.07
N VAL A 104 21.68 30.06 -15.74
CA VAL A 104 22.50 31.06 -15.06
C VAL A 104 23.96 30.96 -15.49
N LEU A 105 24.52 29.75 -15.56
CA LEU A 105 25.88 29.53 -16.07
C LEU A 105 26.05 29.99 -17.52
N ALA A 106 25.07 29.73 -18.38
CA ALA A 106 25.09 30.17 -19.77
C ALA A 106 25.07 31.70 -19.89
N ILE A 107 24.26 32.39 -19.06
CA ILE A 107 24.20 33.86 -19.01
C ILE A 107 25.56 34.43 -18.57
N PHE A 108 26.15 33.92 -17.49
CA PHE A 108 27.46 34.38 -17.02
C PHE A 108 28.55 34.11 -18.05
N LEU A 109 28.60 32.90 -18.61
CA LEU A 109 29.61 32.54 -19.60
C LEU A 109 29.48 33.39 -20.88
N GLY A 110 28.26 33.56 -21.39
CA GLY A 110 27.98 34.42 -22.54
C GLY A 110 28.38 35.88 -22.28
N SER A 111 28.19 36.36 -21.04
CA SER A 111 28.62 37.71 -20.63
C SER A 111 30.14 37.85 -20.63
N VAL A 112 30.87 36.87 -20.08
CA VAL A 112 32.35 36.86 -20.09
C VAL A 112 32.89 36.84 -21.52
N ILE A 113 32.33 35.99 -22.39
CA ILE A 113 32.74 35.89 -23.79
C ILE A 113 32.44 37.21 -24.52
N GLY A 114 31.24 37.77 -24.33
CA GLY A 114 30.86 39.05 -24.93
C GLY A 114 31.81 40.17 -24.52
N ILE A 115 32.14 40.27 -23.23
CA ILE A 115 33.11 41.24 -22.70
C ILE A 115 34.50 41.02 -23.32
N ALA A 116 34.97 39.77 -23.40
CA ALA A 116 36.28 39.43 -23.95
C ALA A 116 36.40 39.79 -25.44
N CYS A 117 35.30 39.78 -26.19
CA CYS A 117 35.28 40.15 -27.62
C CYS A 117 35.31 41.67 -27.87
N VAL A 118 34.99 42.51 -26.88
CA VAL A 118 34.96 43.97 -27.05
C VAL A 118 36.39 44.53 -26.98
N LYS A 119 36.82 45.22 -28.04
CA LYS A 119 38.10 45.95 -28.03
C LYS A 119 37.96 47.22 -27.18
N PRO A 120 38.82 47.45 -26.17
CA PRO A 120 38.76 48.68 -25.38
C PRO A 120 39.18 49.88 -26.24
N ALA A 121 38.32 50.91 -26.28
CA ALA A 121 38.60 52.17 -26.96
C ALA A 121 39.45 53.15 -26.10
N SER A 122 39.53 52.89 -24.79
CA SER A 122 40.26 53.71 -23.83
C SER A 122 40.70 52.87 -22.62
N GLY A 123 41.61 53.42 -21.80
CA GLY A 123 42.02 52.78 -20.54
C GLY A 123 40.85 52.60 -19.56
N LEU A 124 39.90 53.55 -19.51
CA LEU A 124 38.69 53.43 -18.70
C LEU A 124 37.81 52.26 -19.17
N ALA A 125 37.64 52.11 -20.49
CA ALA A 125 36.90 50.99 -21.06
C ALA A 125 37.58 49.64 -20.76
N ALA A 126 38.91 49.57 -20.84
CA ALA A 126 39.67 48.36 -20.49
C ALA A 126 39.49 47.98 -19.00
N GLY A 127 39.47 48.96 -18.10
CA GLY A 127 39.22 48.73 -16.67
C GLY A 127 37.79 48.26 -16.37
N LEU A 128 36.78 48.84 -17.03
CA LEU A 128 35.38 48.43 -16.87
C LEU A 128 35.12 47.02 -17.43
N LEU A 129 35.70 46.68 -18.59
CA LEU A 129 35.62 45.33 -19.15
C LEU A 129 36.31 44.30 -18.24
N ALA A 130 37.49 44.63 -17.69
CA ALA A 130 38.19 43.77 -16.74
C ALA A 130 37.39 43.56 -15.43
N GLY A 131 36.77 44.62 -14.90
CA GLY A 131 35.90 44.55 -13.73
C GLY A 131 34.63 43.72 -13.96
N GLY A 132 33.98 43.91 -15.12
CA GLY A 132 32.79 43.12 -15.50
C GLY A 132 33.12 41.64 -15.69
N ALA A 133 34.24 41.32 -16.34
CA ALA A 133 34.71 39.95 -16.49
C ALA A 133 34.99 39.30 -15.12
N LEU A 134 35.61 40.05 -14.20
CA LEU A 134 35.88 39.59 -12.85
C LEU A 134 34.59 39.28 -12.07
N CYS A 135 33.59 40.17 -12.08
CA CYS A 135 32.31 39.94 -11.41
C CYS A 135 31.62 38.67 -11.94
N CYS A 136 31.66 38.44 -13.25
CA CYS A 136 31.10 37.23 -13.85
C CYS A 136 31.89 35.97 -13.46
N CYS A 137 33.22 36.05 -13.39
CA CYS A 137 34.06 34.91 -12.99
C CYS A 137 33.93 34.59 -11.49
N CYS A 138 33.76 35.60 -10.64
CA CYS A 138 33.40 35.42 -9.24
C CYS A 138 32.03 34.73 -9.11
N GLY A 139 31.04 35.11 -9.92
CA GLY A 139 29.72 34.46 -9.95
C GLY A 139 29.81 32.96 -10.26
N VAL A 140 30.56 32.58 -11.30
CA VAL A 140 30.77 31.18 -11.68
C VAL A 140 31.54 30.41 -10.59
N SER A 141 32.54 31.05 -9.97
CA SER A 141 33.41 30.40 -8.99
C SER A 141 32.77 30.26 -7.60
N LEU A 142 31.94 31.20 -7.19
CA LEU A 142 31.16 31.13 -5.93
C LEU A 142 30.15 29.98 -5.99
N PHE A 143 29.61 29.73 -7.19
CA PHE A 143 28.78 28.56 -7.47
C PHE A 143 29.55 27.23 -7.38
N GLY A 144 30.83 27.24 -7.74
CA GLY A 144 31.72 26.08 -7.60
C GLY A 144 32.10 25.76 -6.15
N VAL A 145 32.38 26.78 -5.33
CA VAL A 145 32.77 26.63 -3.90
C VAL A 145 31.63 26.07 -3.07
N VAL A 146 30.44 26.67 -3.15
CA VAL A 146 29.26 26.28 -2.37
C VAL A 146 28.82 24.84 -2.70
N ARG A 147 29.36 24.23 -3.76
CA ARG A 147 28.97 22.91 -4.27
C ARG A 147 30.09 21.88 -4.29
N GLY A 148 31.30 22.27 -3.89
CA GLY A 148 32.47 21.40 -3.97
C GLY A 148 32.58 20.36 -2.86
N SER A 149 31.82 20.49 -1.76
CA SER A 149 32.16 19.88 -0.46
C SER A 149 31.23 18.79 0.09
N ALA A 150 30.28 18.22 -0.65
CA ALA A 150 29.58 17.00 -0.19
C ALA A 150 28.89 16.25 -1.34
N ASP A 151 29.43 15.08 -1.69
CA ASP A 151 28.90 14.16 -2.71
C ASP A 151 27.42 13.81 -2.44
N GLU A 152 27.09 13.51 -1.18
CA GLU A 152 25.73 13.14 -0.77
C GLU A 152 24.73 14.31 -0.84
N SER A 153 25.12 15.51 -0.42
CA SER A 153 24.26 16.70 -0.49
C SER A 153 23.89 17.06 -1.93
N TYR A 154 24.78 16.76 -2.87
CA TYR A 154 24.65 17.13 -4.26
C TYR A 154 23.77 16.13 -5.02
N GLU A 155 23.96 14.83 -4.76
CA GLU A 155 23.02 13.80 -5.17
C GLU A 155 21.63 14.01 -4.56
N MET A 156 21.53 14.49 -3.33
CA MET A 156 20.25 14.82 -2.71
C MET A 156 19.52 15.96 -3.44
N ARG A 157 20.22 17.04 -3.81
CA ARG A 157 19.57 18.20 -4.46
C ARG A 157 19.27 18.01 -5.94
N PHE A 158 20.18 17.35 -6.68
CA PHE A 158 20.06 17.23 -8.14
C PHE A 158 19.62 15.83 -8.58
N GLY A 159 19.59 14.85 -7.68
CA GLY A 159 19.30 13.46 -8.01
C GLY A 159 20.25 12.96 -9.11
N ALA A 160 19.68 12.28 -10.10
CA ALA A 160 20.38 11.79 -11.28
C ALA A 160 21.08 12.90 -12.12
N TRP A 161 20.74 14.19 -11.92
CA TRP A 161 21.33 15.31 -12.65
C TRP A 161 22.60 15.86 -12.02
N ALA A 162 22.96 15.42 -10.81
CA ALA A 162 24.15 15.86 -10.09
C ALA A 162 25.41 15.79 -10.99
N GLY A 163 25.74 14.61 -11.50
CA GLY A 163 26.92 14.45 -12.36
C GLY A 163 26.90 15.30 -13.64
N CYS A 164 25.73 15.56 -14.23
CA CYS A 164 25.59 16.40 -15.41
C CYS A 164 25.88 17.87 -15.09
N VAL A 165 25.26 18.40 -14.03
CA VAL A 165 25.47 19.78 -13.59
C VAL A 165 26.92 19.98 -13.15
N GLY A 166 27.51 19.01 -12.46
CA GLY A 166 28.92 19.05 -12.05
C GLY A 166 29.87 19.19 -13.25
N ARG A 167 29.71 18.35 -14.28
CA ARG A 167 30.52 18.41 -15.51
C ARG A 167 30.32 19.71 -16.29
N LEU A 168 29.09 20.16 -16.46
CA LEU A 168 28.79 21.39 -17.19
C LEU A 168 29.29 22.63 -16.45
N THR A 169 29.24 22.64 -15.12
CA THR A 169 29.83 23.71 -14.31
C THR A 169 31.34 23.74 -14.49
N LEU A 170 32.01 22.58 -14.46
CA LEU A 170 33.45 22.49 -14.70
C LEU A 170 33.85 22.99 -16.10
N LEU A 171 33.07 22.60 -17.12
CA LEU A 171 33.27 23.09 -18.49
C LEU A 171 33.07 24.61 -18.59
N ALA A 172 32.04 25.17 -17.94
CA ALA A 172 31.80 26.61 -17.91
C ALA A 172 32.94 27.38 -17.23
N VAL A 173 33.46 26.87 -16.11
CA VAL A 173 34.65 27.43 -15.43
C VAL A 173 35.86 27.41 -16.38
N GLY A 174 36.12 26.27 -17.04
CA GLY A 174 37.22 26.13 -17.98
C GLY A 174 37.13 27.09 -19.17
N MET A 175 35.95 27.24 -19.76
CA MET A 175 35.73 28.20 -20.85
C MET A 175 35.87 29.65 -20.39
N GLY A 176 35.36 29.98 -19.19
CA GLY A 176 35.55 31.29 -18.58
C GLY A 176 37.03 31.63 -18.39
N PHE A 177 37.83 30.66 -17.92
CA PHE A 177 39.28 30.81 -17.80
C PHE A 177 39.96 31.09 -19.14
N VAL A 178 39.62 30.34 -20.20
CA VAL A 178 40.16 30.57 -21.54
C VAL A 178 39.80 31.97 -22.06
N ALA A 179 38.56 32.43 -21.83
CA ALA A 179 38.14 33.77 -22.22
C ALA A 179 38.93 34.87 -21.49
N LEU A 180 39.22 34.70 -20.19
CA LEU A 180 40.06 35.62 -19.42
C LEU A 180 41.50 35.68 -19.95
N VAL A 181 42.08 34.54 -20.33
CA VAL A 181 43.41 34.49 -20.97
C VAL A 181 43.38 35.25 -22.30
N GLY A 182 42.38 34.98 -23.14
CA GLY A 182 42.21 35.67 -24.43
C GLY A 182 42.10 37.19 -24.27
N MET A 183 41.26 37.65 -23.35
CA MET A 183 41.10 39.07 -23.02
C MET A 183 42.42 39.68 -22.52
N THR A 184 43.16 38.98 -21.66
CA THR A 184 44.45 39.45 -21.13
C THR A 184 45.47 39.65 -22.26
N VAL A 185 45.58 38.69 -23.18
CA VAL A 185 46.48 38.78 -24.35
C VAL A 185 46.08 39.95 -25.24
N GLN A 186 44.79 40.09 -25.55
CA GLN A 186 44.27 41.18 -26.38
C GLN A 186 44.52 42.56 -25.75
N HIS A 187 44.23 42.73 -24.47
CA HIS A 187 44.47 43.98 -23.76
C HIS A 187 45.97 44.32 -23.70
N SER A 188 46.84 43.32 -23.51
CA SER A 188 48.29 43.50 -23.52
C SER A 188 48.80 43.99 -24.88
N GLN A 189 48.33 43.39 -25.98
CA GLN A 189 48.68 43.81 -27.35
C GLN A 189 48.25 45.25 -27.66
N LEU A 190 47.18 45.74 -27.03
CA LEU A 190 46.68 47.11 -27.18
C LEU A 190 47.32 48.12 -26.20
N GLY A 191 48.32 47.71 -25.42
CA GLY A 191 49.02 48.57 -24.46
C GLY A 191 48.37 48.66 -23.07
N TYR A 192 47.31 47.89 -22.80
CA TYR A 192 46.57 47.87 -21.53
C TYR A 192 46.93 46.66 -20.65
N TRP A 193 48.21 46.31 -20.57
CA TRP A 193 48.71 45.13 -19.83
C TRP A 193 48.36 45.15 -18.32
N TRP A 194 48.20 46.34 -17.73
CA TRP A 194 47.85 46.52 -16.32
C TRP A 194 46.46 45.97 -15.95
N SER A 195 45.57 45.78 -16.92
CA SER A 195 44.25 45.16 -16.68
C SER A 195 44.37 43.71 -16.17
N SER A 196 45.49 43.04 -16.45
CA SER A 196 45.79 41.70 -15.92
C SER A 196 45.95 41.70 -14.38
N LEU A 197 46.48 42.78 -13.80
CA LEU A 197 46.65 42.94 -12.35
C LEU A 197 45.31 43.05 -11.60
N ILE A 198 44.22 43.37 -12.32
CA ILE A 198 42.86 43.41 -11.75
C ILE A 198 42.23 42.02 -11.81
N VAL A 199 42.37 41.32 -12.93
CA VAL A 199 41.65 40.07 -13.22
C VAL A 199 42.24 38.87 -12.48
N TRP A 200 43.57 38.73 -12.49
CA TRP A 200 44.24 37.49 -12.08
C TRP A 200 44.34 37.27 -10.57
N PRO A 201 44.70 38.26 -9.72
CA PRO A 201 44.85 38.02 -8.29
C PRO A 201 43.56 37.51 -7.64
N ILE A 202 42.41 38.07 -8.01
CA ILE A 202 41.12 37.69 -7.43
C ILE A 202 40.68 36.32 -7.96
N SER A 203 40.90 36.04 -9.24
CA SER A 203 40.62 34.73 -9.83
C SER A 203 41.48 33.62 -9.21
N CYS A 204 42.77 33.88 -8.97
CA CYS A 204 43.69 32.93 -8.34
C CYS A 204 43.40 32.72 -6.85
N CYS A 205 43.12 33.79 -6.10
CA CYS A 205 42.73 33.68 -4.70
C CYS A 205 41.43 32.88 -4.54
N TRP A 206 40.46 33.10 -5.43
CA TRP A 206 39.21 32.36 -5.40
C TRP A 206 39.41 30.89 -5.78
N GLY A 207 40.15 30.60 -6.86
CA GLY A 207 40.50 29.24 -7.27
C GLY A 207 41.22 28.47 -6.16
N GLY A 208 42.20 29.11 -5.50
CA GLY A 208 42.89 28.55 -4.34
C GLY A 208 41.96 28.28 -3.15
N PHE A 209 41.06 29.21 -2.83
CA PHE A 209 40.05 29.01 -1.78
C PHE A 209 39.13 27.82 -2.11
N THR A 210 38.69 27.67 -3.36
CA THR A 210 37.85 26.54 -3.78
C THR A 210 38.55 25.19 -3.57
N LEU A 211 39.82 25.11 -3.95
CA LEU A 211 40.66 23.92 -3.81
C LEU A 211 40.91 23.60 -2.35
N LEU A 212 41.19 24.62 -1.53
CA LEU A 212 41.36 24.45 -0.09
C LEU A 212 40.07 23.98 0.58
N THR A 213 38.92 24.57 0.26
CA THR A 213 37.62 24.10 0.80
C THR A 213 37.29 22.66 0.39
N ARG A 214 37.79 22.18 -0.76
CA ARG A 214 37.68 20.78 -1.16
C ARG A 214 38.65 19.87 -0.42
N CYS A 215 39.91 20.27 -0.28
CA CYS A 215 40.92 19.46 0.40
C CYS A 215 40.68 19.36 1.91
N PHE A 216 40.07 20.39 2.51
CA PHE A 216 39.82 20.48 3.95
C PHE A 216 38.34 20.31 4.33
N GLY A 217 37.47 20.02 3.35
CA GLY A 217 36.06 19.75 3.58
C GLY A 217 35.86 18.48 4.39
N ALA A 218 35.84 18.64 5.72
CA ALA A 218 35.29 17.64 6.64
C ALA A 218 33.89 17.26 6.15
N GLY A 219 33.55 15.98 6.21
CA GLY A 219 32.22 15.49 5.84
C GLY A 219 31.16 16.26 6.61
N PHE A 220 30.53 17.24 5.97
CA PHE A 220 29.39 17.92 6.52
C PHE A 220 28.26 16.90 6.51
N LEU A 221 27.91 16.42 7.71
CA LEU A 221 26.63 15.77 7.94
C LEU A 221 25.54 16.69 7.37
N LEU A 222 24.50 16.09 6.79
CA LEU A 222 23.33 16.81 6.32
C LEU A 222 22.86 17.77 7.43
N ASP A 223 22.65 19.03 7.06
CA ASP A 223 22.07 20.01 7.99
C ASP A 223 20.66 19.56 8.40
N ASP A 224 20.19 19.94 9.59
CA ASP A 224 18.90 19.51 10.13
C ASP A 224 17.73 19.85 9.19
N ASP A 225 17.85 20.97 8.45
CA ASP A 225 16.90 21.39 7.41
C ASP A 225 16.87 20.42 6.22
N GLN A 226 18.01 19.85 5.84
CA GLN A 226 18.09 18.87 4.75
C GLN A 226 17.53 17.51 5.16
N LEU A 227 17.77 17.09 6.41
CA LEU A 227 17.15 15.89 6.97
C LEU A 227 15.64 16.04 7.03
N THR A 228 15.15 17.20 7.49
CA THR A 228 13.71 17.51 7.51
C THR A 228 13.11 17.45 6.11
N THR A 229 13.77 18.05 5.11
CA THR A 229 13.34 17.97 3.71
C THR A 229 13.31 16.53 3.19
N LEU A 230 14.29 15.70 3.56
CA LEU A 230 14.33 14.29 3.17
C LEU A 230 13.14 13.51 3.74
N ASP A 231 12.83 13.74 5.01
CA ASP A 231 11.74 13.08 5.71
C ASP A 231 10.38 13.53 5.15
N GLU A 232 10.23 14.83 4.80
CA GLU A 232 9.05 15.33 4.10
C GLU A 232 8.89 14.70 2.71
N GLU A 233 9.96 14.61 1.91
CA GLU A 233 9.94 13.94 0.60
C GLU A 233 9.58 12.46 0.73
N ARG A 234 10.09 11.79 1.76
CA ARG A 234 9.79 10.40 2.06
C ARG A 234 8.32 10.25 2.46
N ALA A 235 7.81 11.10 3.34
CA ALA A 235 6.42 11.07 3.78
C ALA A 235 5.44 11.36 2.61
N GLU A 236 5.77 12.31 1.74
CA GLU A 236 4.99 12.60 0.52
C GLU A 236 4.99 11.39 -0.43
N ALA A 237 6.15 10.77 -0.65
CA ALA A 237 6.26 9.57 -1.48
C ALA A 237 5.54 8.34 -0.87
N GLU A 238 5.63 8.14 0.45
CA GLU A 238 4.89 7.10 1.16
C GLU A 238 3.38 7.33 1.04
N LYS A 239 2.90 8.57 1.20
CA LYS A 239 1.50 8.93 1.00
C LYS A 239 1.03 8.67 -0.43
N GLU A 240 1.85 9.02 -1.42
CA GLU A 240 1.52 8.78 -2.83
C GLU A 240 1.51 7.28 -3.18
N VAL A 241 2.47 6.52 -2.66
CA VAL A 241 2.48 5.06 -2.82
C VAL A 241 1.30 4.43 -2.10
N LEU A 242 0.95 4.89 -0.90
CA LEU A 242 -0.24 4.45 -0.18
C LEU A 242 -1.50 4.73 -0.98
N ASN A 243 -1.62 5.93 -1.54
CA ASN A 243 -2.73 6.31 -2.40
C ASN A 243 -2.80 5.38 -3.62
N ARG A 244 -1.68 5.11 -4.30
CA ARG A 244 -1.66 4.22 -5.46
C ARG A 244 -1.86 2.75 -5.10
N SER A 245 -1.41 2.30 -3.92
CA SER A 245 -1.43 0.89 -3.54
C SER A 245 -2.75 0.50 -2.91
N ILE A 246 -3.26 1.33 -1.99
CA ILE A 246 -4.44 1.03 -1.18
C ILE A 246 -5.72 1.52 -1.85
N VAL A 247 -5.73 2.69 -2.50
CA VAL A 247 -6.94 3.11 -3.22
C VAL A 247 -7.18 2.17 -4.39
N PHE A 248 -8.35 1.56 -4.39
CA PHE A 248 -8.80 0.72 -5.49
C PHE A 248 -10.21 1.15 -5.88
N LYS A 249 -10.36 1.69 -7.09
CA LYS A 249 -11.64 2.18 -7.60
C LYS A 249 -12.40 1.14 -8.42
N GLY A 250 -11.92 -0.10 -8.45
CA GLY A 250 -12.36 -1.15 -9.36
C GLY A 250 -11.70 -1.06 -10.73
N GLU A 251 -11.55 -2.21 -11.38
CA GLU A 251 -11.05 -2.37 -12.75
C GLU A 251 -11.93 -3.41 -13.45
N VAL A 252 -12.89 -2.95 -14.23
CA VAL A 252 -13.88 -3.81 -14.89
C VAL A 252 -13.43 -4.12 -16.33
N SER A 253 -13.28 -5.41 -16.64
CA SER A 253 -12.93 -5.85 -17.99
C SER A 253 -14.04 -5.52 -18.98
N ARG A 254 -13.63 -5.17 -20.20
CA ARG A 254 -14.52 -4.92 -21.34
C ARG A 254 -14.83 -6.19 -22.13
N GLU A 255 -14.12 -7.27 -21.85
CA GLU A 255 -14.30 -8.55 -22.55
C GLU A 255 -15.58 -9.23 -22.07
N PRO A 256 -16.50 -9.59 -23.00
CA PRO A 256 -17.75 -10.21 -22.61
C PRO A 256 -17.59 -11.59 -21.99
N GLY A 257 -18.44 -11.90 -21.00
CA GLY A 257 -18.47 -13.22 -20.36
C GLY A 257 -17.34 -13.50 -19.38
N ARG A 258 -16.44 -12.54 -19.10
CA ARG A 258 -15.44 -12.70 -18.04
C ARG A 258 -16.09 -12.63 -16.66
N GLU A 259 -15.52 -13.38 -15.72
CA GLU A 259 -15.88 -13.31 -14.31
C GLU A 259 -15.47 -11.94 -13.73
N CYS A 260 -16.33 -11.34 -12.90
CA CYS A 260 -16.09 -10.05 -12.26
C CYS A 260 -16.39 -10.12 -10.77
N VAL A 261 -15.39 -9.83 -9.94
CA VAL A 261 -15.54 -9.80 -8.48
C VAL A 261 -16.36 -8.59 -8.07
N ALA A 262 -17.63 -8.82 -7.72
CA ALA A 262 -18.59 -7.78 -7.38
C ALA A 262 -18.63 -7.48 -5.88
N SER A 263 -18.33 -8.45 -5.02
CA SER A 263 -18.28 -8.26 -3.57
C SER A 263 -17.14 -9.06 -2.95
N TRP A 264 -16.40 -8.44 -2.01
CA TRP A 264 -15.23 -9.05 -1.39
C TRP A 264 -15.21 -8.93 0.15
N PRO A 265 -14.85 -10.01 0.86
CA PRO A 265 -14.74 -9.99 2.31
C PRO A 265 -13.48 -9.27 2.81
N GLY A 266 -13.64 -8.06 3.32
CA GLY A 266 -12.55 -7.21 3.80
C GLY A 266 -11.69 -7.76 4.96
N LYS A 267 -12.05 -8.89 5.59
CA LYS A 267 -11.21 -9.52 6.63
C LYS A 267 -9.96 -10.21 6.08
N TYR A 268 -9.91 -10.48 4.78
CA TYR A 268 -8.79 -11.17 4.13
C TYR A 268 -7.88 -10.16 3.43
N GLU A 269 -7.18 -9.36 4.24
CA GLU A 269 -6.29 -8.28 3.77
C GLU A 269 -5.29 -8.78 2.74
N SER A 270 -4.69 -9.94 3.00
CA SER A 270 -3.68 -10.48 2.12
C SER A 270 -4.31 -10.88 0.78
N ALA A 271 -5.36 -11.70 0.78
CA ALA A 271 -6.06 -12.08 -0.46
C ALA A 271 -6.65 -10.87 -1.22
N TRP A 272 -7.04 -9.81 -0.52
CA TRP A 272 -7.41 -8.53 -1.12
C TRP A 272 -6.25 -7.88 -1.89
N ASP A 273 -5.04 -7.84 -1.32
CA ASP A 273 -3.85 -7.33 -2.03
C ASP A 273 -3.59 -8.12 -3.33
N SER A 274 -3.79 -9.44 -3.32
CA SER A 274 -3.66 -10.28 -4.52
C SER A 274 -4.72 -9.96 -5.58
N LEU A 275 -5.98 -9.79 -5.17
CA LEU A 275 -7.07 -9.39 -6.05
C LEU A 275 -6.77 -8.05 -6.72
N VAL A 276 -6.36 -7.05 -5.94
CA VAL A 276 -6.06 -5.70 -6.44
C VAL A 276 -4.88 -5.70 -7.41
N ALA A 277 -3.82 -6.46 -7.10
CA ALA A 277 -2.68 -6.60 -8.01
C ALA A 277 -3.10 -7.22 -9.35
N SER A 278 -3.80 -8.36 -9.31
CA SER A 278 -4.28 -9.07 -10.50
C SER A 278 -5.24 -8.22 -11.33
N ALA A 279 -6.08 -7.42 -10.67
CA ALA A 279 -7.01 -6.52 -11.35
C ALA A 279 -6.31 -5.36 -12.07
N ARG A 280 -5.29 -4.76 -11.44
CA ARG A 280 -4.47 -3.70 -12.07
C ARG A 280 -3.67 -4.21 -13.27
N GLU A 281 -3.32 -5.50 -13.26
CA GLU A 281 -2.66 -6.18 -14.38
C GLU A 281 -3.65 -6.62 -15.47
N GLY A 282 -4.96 -6.45 -15.25
CA GLY A 282 -6.02 -6.82 -16.18
C GLY A 282 -6.31 -8.33 -16.25
N GLU A 283 -5.76 -9.11 -15.31
CA GLU A 283 -5.97 -10.56 -15.23
C GLU A 283 -7.35 -10.90 -14.64
N VAL A 284 -7.80 -10.08 -13.68
CA VAL A 284 -9.09 -10.26 -12.99
C VAL A 284 -9.94 -9.01 -13.16
N SER A 285 -11.21 -9.18 -13.53
CA SER A 285 -12.18 -8.07 -13.48
C SER A 285 -12.70 -7.90 -12.06
N ALA A 286 -12.71 -6.68 -11.53
CA ALA A 286 -13.12 -6.41 -10.16
C ALA A 286 -13.93 -5.11 -10.07
N ALA A 287 -15.17 -5.19 -9.61
CA ALA A 287 -16.03 -4.03 -9.37
C ALA A 287 -15.92 -3.46 -7.95
N VAL A 288 -15.32 -4.23 -7.03
CA VAL A 288 -15.09 -3.84 -5.62
C VAL A 288 -14.27 -2.56 -5.51
N VAL A 289 -14.58 -1.75 -4.49
CA VAL A 289 -13.99 -0.44 -4.27
C VAL A 289 -13.47 -0.34 -2.84
N PHE A 290 -12.28 0.23 -2.67
CA PHE A 290 -11.71 0.56 -1.36
C PHE A 290 -11.10 1.97 -1.38
N LEU A 291 -11.68 2.86 -0.58
CA LEU A 291 -11.24 4.25 -0.41
C LEU A 291 -10.84 4.46 1.06
N PRO A 292 -9.54 4.31 1.41
CA PRO A 292 -9.07 4.48 2.79
C PRO A 292 -9.11 5.94 3.25
N ASP A 293 -8.87 6.12 4.55
CA ASP A 293 -8.64 7.44 5.18
C ASP A 293 -7.45 8.18 4.52
N GLY A 294 -7.50 9.50 4.51
CA GLY A 294 -6.51 10.39 3.91
C GLY A 294 -6.62 10.58 2.39
N THR A 295 -7.56 9.88 1.74
CA THR A 295 -7.83 10.04 0.30
C THR A 295 -8.75 11.24 0.04
N SER A 296 -8.72 11.78 -1.18
CA SER A 296 -9.58 12.92 -1.55
C SER A 296 -11.07 12.61 -1.50
N ASP A 297 -11.44 11.34 -1.53
CA ASP A 297 -12.82 10.86 -1.53
C ASP A 297 -13.31 10.43 -0.13
N PHE A 298 -12.42 10.38 0.88
CA PHE A 298 -12.79 10.11 2.27
C PHE A 298 -13.69 11.23 2.82
N GLY A 299 -14.76 10.83 3.51
CA GLY A 299 -15.76 11.76 4.06
C GLY A 299 -16.67 12.39 3.01
N ARG A 300 -16.62 11.95 1.74
CA ARG A 300 -17.55 12.43 0.72
C ARG A 300 -18.84 11.63 0.71
N HIS A 301 -19.95 12.36 0.67
CA HIS A 301 -21.30 11.83 0.60
C HIS A 301 -21.90 12.14 -0.76
N ASP A 302 -22.35 11.10 -1.46
CA ASP A 302 -23.03 11.26 -2.74
C ASP A 302 -24.55 11.18 -2.54
N GLN A 303 -25.26 12.05 -3.24
CA GLN A 303 -26.73 12.06 -3.23
C GLN A 303 -27.28 10.79 -3.87
N ILE A 304 -28.33 10.24 -3.27
CA ILE A 304 -29.03 9.10 -3.85
C ILE A 304 -29.82 9.58 -5.09
N PRO A 305 -29.67 8.95 -6.26
CA PRO A 305 -30.48 9.29 -7.42
C PRO A 305 -31.98 9.14 -7.11
N PRO A 306 -32.84 10.12 -7.48
CA PRO A 306 -34.28 10.08 -7.18
C PRO A 306 -34.99 8.81 -7.67
N GLN A 307 -34.48 8.19 -8.73
CA GLN A 307 -35.01 6.97 -9.34
C GLN A 307 -34.83 5.73 -8.47
N GLU A 308 -33.91 5.75 -7.51
CA GLU A 308 -33.72 4.64 -6.58
C GLU A 308 -34.85 4.54 -5.55
N CYS A 309 -35.57 5.64 -5.32
CA CYS A 309 -36.69 5.73 -4.38
C CYS A 309 -36.34 5.23 -2.96
N LEU A 310 -35.13 5.56 -2.48
CA LEU A 310 -34.64 5.20 -1.16
C LEU A 310 -34.73 6.39 -0.20
N LYS A 311 -34.72 6.09 1.10
CA LYS A 311 -34.69 7.12 2.17
C LYS A 311 -33.27 7.61 2.42
N GLY A 312 -33.14 8.88 2.76
CA GLY A 312 -31.88 9.53 3.13
C GLY A 312 -31.38 10.52 2.07
N GLU A 313 -30.51 11.44 2.49
CA GLU A 313 -29.88 12.42 1.60
C GLU A 313 -28.67 11.83 0.85
N CYS A 314 -28.04 10.80 1.42
CA CYS A 314 -26.90 10.09 0.85
C CYS A 314 -26.98 8.58 1.10
N TRP A 315 -26.13 7.80 0.42
CA TRP A 315 -26.10 6.34 0.52
C TRP A 315 -25.79 5.79 1.92
N CYS A 316 -25.23 6.58 2.84
CA CYS A 316 -24.95 6.08 4.20
C CYS A 316 -26.20 5.56 4.92
N VAL A 317 -27.35 6.24 4.77
CA VAL A 317 -28.59 5.86 5.47
C VAL A 317 -29.12 4.49 5.05
N PRO A 318 -29.31 4.17 3.75
CA PRO A 318 -29.75 2.83 3.37
C PRO A 318 -28.71 1.73 3.70
N LEU A 319 -27.41 2.04 3.60
CA LEU A 319 -26.33 1.06 3.84
C LEU A 319 -26.11 0.76 5.32
N TYR A 320 -26.10 1.80 6.15
CA TYR A 320 -25.63 1.75 7.53
C TYR A 320 -26.66 2.25 8.56
N GLY A 321 -27.81 2.73 8.11
CA GLY A 321 -28.88 3.27 8.96
C GLY A 321 -28.66 4.71 9.41
N GLU A 322 -27.45 5.25 9.26
CA GLU A 322 -27.05 6.60 9.66
C GLU A 322 -25.90 7.12 8.79
N GLU A 323 -25.69 8.43 8.80
CA GLU A 323 -24.54 9.07 8.14
C GLU A 323 -23.22 8.66 8.81
N LYS A 324 -22.18 8.44 8.01
CA LYS A 324 -20.86 7.99 8.49
C LYS A 324 -19.77 8.98 8.12
N ASP A 325 -18.89 9.31 9.07
CA ASP A 325 -17.81 10.29 8.89
C ASP A 325 -16.84 9.96 7.74
N TRP A 326 -16.71 8.68 7.38
CA TRP A 326 -15.87 8.23 6.27
C TRP A 326 -16.54 8.37 4.88
N GLY A 327 -17.81 8.76 4.82
CA GLY A 327 -18.54 8.98 3.56
C GLY A 327 -19.09 7.71 2.91
N CYS A 328 -19.79 7.91 1.79
CA CYS A 328 -20.38 6.84 0.98
C CYS A 328 -20.03 6.90 -0.51
N ARG A 329 -19.09 7.76 -0.92
CA ARG A 329 -18.67 7.89 -2.32
C ARG A 329 -18.15 6.59 -2.96
N TRP A 330 -17.56 5.70 -2.16
CA TRP A 330 -17.14 4.38 -2.62
C TRP A 330 -18.30 3.56 -3.21
N TRP A 331 -19.52 3.76 -2.70
CA TRP A 331 -20.72 3.04 -3.15
C TRP A 331 -21.14 3.47 -4.56
N THR A 332 -21.05 4.76 -4.88
CA THR A 332 -21.35 5.27 -6.23
C THR A 332 -20.40 4.64 -7.25
N HIS A 333 -19.09 4.63 -6.94
CA HIS A 333 -18.10 3.98 -7.80
C HIS A 333 -18.35 2.47 -7.94
N TRP A 334 -18.73 1.81 -6.86
CA TRP A 334 -19.08 0.40 -6.90
C TRP A 334 -20.29 0.13 -7.81
N ILE A 335 -21.37 0.92 -7.70
CA ILE A 335 -22.53 0.82 -8.60
C ILE A 335 -22.09 1.02 -10.06
N GLU A 336 -21.32 2.08 -10.35
CA GLU A 336 -20.82 2.35 -11.71
C GLU A 336 -20.06 1.16 -12.30
N ASN A 337 -19.22 0.50 -11.48
CA ASN A 337 -18.47 -0.67 -11.90
C ASN A 337 -19.36 -1.90 -12.12
N VAL A 338 -20.32 -2.15 -11.22
CA VAL A 338 -21.27 -3.26 -11.38
C VAL A 338 -22.10 -3.07 -12.64
N GLU A 339 -22.63 -1.87 -12.88
CA GLU A 339 -23.38 -1.53 -14.08
C GLU A 339 -22.52 -1.70 -15.35
N ALA A 340 -21.25 -1.30 -15.31
CA ALA A 340 -20.31 -1.54 -16.40
C ALA A 340 -20.08 -3.04 -16.66
N ALA A 341 -19.94 -3.84 -15.60
CA ALA A 341 -19.74 -5.28 -15.68
C ALA A 341 -20.98 -5.98 -16.28
N VAL A 342 -22.18 -5.62 -15.81
CA VAL A 342 -23.45 -6.12 -16.35
C VAL A 342 -23.61 -5.72 -17.82
N LYS A 343 -23.29 -4.48 -18.19
CA LYS A 343 -23.32 -4.01 -19.58
C LYS A 343 -22.38 -4.80 -20.48
N ASN A 344 -21.22 -5.22 -19.96
CA ASN A 344 -20.27 -6.07 -20.67
C ASN A 344 -20.64 -7.55 -20.61
N ASN A 345 -21.80 -7.93 -20.04
CA ASN A 345 -22.22 -9.32 -19.87
C ASN A 345 -21.20 -10.17 -19.09
N ALA A 346 -20.56 -9.56 -18.08
CA ALA A 346 -19.67 -10.24 -17.16
C ALA A 346 -20.47 -11.12 -16.16
N GLU A 347 -19.87 -12.21 -15.70
CA GLU A 347 -20.43 -13.03 -14.62
C GLU A 347 -20.04 -12.44 -13.26
N LEU A 348 -20.99 -11.85 -12.54
CA LEU A 348 -20.72 -11.26 -11.22
C LEU A 348 -20.44 -12.36 -10.19
N GLN A 349 -19.39 -12.21 -9.38
CA GLN A 349 -19.05 -13.11 -8.28
C GLN A 349 -19.14 -12.39 -6.92
N VAL A 350 -19.74 -13.06 -5.94
CA VAL A 350 -19.85 -12.58 -4.56
C VAL A 350 -19.10 -13.55 -3.66
N PHE A 351 -18.03 -13.06 -3.02
CA PHE A 351 -17.22 -13.88 -2.13
C PHE A 351 -17.74 -13.86 -0.69
N PHE A 352 -17.96 -15.05 -0.15
CA PHE A 352 -18.37 -15.28 1.24
C PHE A 352 -17.18 -15.67 2.11
N PHE A 353 -17.34 -15.56 3.43
CA PHE A 353 -16.37 -16.11 4.39
C PHE A 353 -16.23 -17.62 4.23
N GLU A 354 -15.06 -18.17 4.62
CA GLU A 354 -14.74 -19.58 4.48
C GLU A 354 -15.80 -20.46 5.17
N GLY A 355 -16.36 -21.41 4.41
CA GLY A 355 -17.38 -22.35 4.89
C GLY A 355 -18.75 -21.72 5.13
N LEU A 356 -18.96 -20.47 4.74
CA LEU A 356 -20.18 -19.70 5.02
C LEU A 356 -20.87 -19.18 3.74
N THR A 357 -20.63 -19.83 2.61
CA THR A 357 -21.31 -19.54 1.34
C THR A 357 -22.85 -19.55 1.51
N GLY A 358 -23.52 -18.53 0.99
CA GLY A 358 -24.97 -18.35 1.09
C GLY A 358 -25.51 -17.85 2.44
N ARG A 359 -24.64 -17.69 3.46
CA ARG A 359 -25.04 -17.22 4.79
C ARG A 359 -24.82 -15.72 4.99
N GLY A 360 -25.56 -15.15 5.93
CA GLY A 360 -25.35 -13.76 6.36
C GLY A 360 -25.96 -12.72 5.43
N LYS A 361 -26.78 -13.09 4.45
CA LYS A 361 -27.55 -12.14 3.64
C LYS A 361 -28.62 -11.44 4.47
N VAL A 362 -28.99 -10.23 4.04
CA VAL A 362 -30.10 -9.47 4.62
C VAL A 362 -31.36 -9.69 3.77
N PRO A 363 -32.58 -9.62 4.35
CA PRO A 363 -33.80 -9.93 3.60
C PRO A 363 -34.10 -8.99 2.43
N SER A 364 -33.66 -7.73 2.52
CA SER A 364 -33.83 -6.72 1.47
C SER A 364 -32.84 -5.58 1.67
N PHE A 365 -32.61 -4.79 0.62
CA PHE A 365 -31.74 -3.62 0.70
C PHE A 365 -32.24 -2.59 1.73
N ASP A 366 -33.56 -2.42 1.87
CA ASP A 366 -34.15 -1.50 2.85
C ASP A 366 -33.91 -1.94 4.31
N ALA A 367 -33.62 -3.23 4.54
CA ALA A 367 -33.30 -3.77 5.86
C ALA A 367 -31.80 -3.65 6.23
N ALA A 368 -30.92 -3.38 5.26
CA ALA A 368 -29.47 -3.39 5.45
C ALA A 368 -29.02 -2.41 6.55
N GLY A 369 -29.47 -1.15 6.47
CA GLY A 369 -29.13 -0.13 7.46
C GLY A 369 -29.60 -0.46 8.88
N ALA A 370 -30.82 -0.99 9.03
CA ALA A 370 -31.35 -1.39 10.34
C ALA A 370 -30.58 -2.58 10.94
N GLU A 371 -30.22 -3.55 10.10
CA GLU A 371 -29.39 -4.68 10.51
C GLU A 371 -27.99 -4.23 10.94
N HIS A 372 -27.37 -3.30 10.19
CA HIS A 372 -26.08 -2.72 10.55
C HIS A 372 -26.13 -2.06 11.92
N LEU A 373 -27.12 -1.18 12.18
CA LEU A 373 -27.29 -0.54 13.49
C LEU A 373 -27.48 -1.56 14.62
N ARG A 374 -28.30 -2.59 14.40
CA ARG A 374 -28.49 -3.67 15.38
C ARG A 374 -27.18 -4.40 15.65
N ARG A 375 -26.37 -4.68 14.63
CA ARG A 375 -25.07 -5.34 14.78
C ARG A 375 -24.07 -4.46 15.52
N GLU A 376 -24.02 -3.15 15.23
CA GLU A 376 -23.20 -2.19 15.97
C GLU A 376 -23.63 -2.10 17.44
N GLU A 377 -24.94 -2.08 17.73
CA GLU A 377 -25.45 -2.12 19.10
C GLU A 377 -24.99 -3.38 19.84
N VAL A 378 -25.05 -4.55 19.20
CA VAL A 378 -24.53 -5.78 19.82
C VAL A 378 -23.01 -5.70 19.99
N ASN A 379 -22.26 -5.31 18.97
CA ASN A 379 -20.80 -5.21 19.01
C ASN A 379 -20.30 -4.20 20.06
N SER A 380 -21.05 -3.12 20.31
CA SER A 380 -20.70 -2.11 21.32
C SER A 380 -20.61 -2.70 22.74
N GLN A 381 -21.43 -3.73 23.03
CA GLN A 381 -21.42 -4.44 24.31
C GLN A 381 -20.15 -5.26 24.52
N ARG A 382 -19.29 -5.41 23.50
CA ARG A 382 -17.99 -6.06 23.65
C ARG A 382 -17.14 -5.35 24.70
N LYS A 383 -17.26 -4.02 24.83
CA LYS A 383 -16.57 -3.25 25.88
C LYS A 383 -17.00 -3.66 27.29
N ASP A 384 -18.28 -3.94 27.48
CA ASP A 384 -18.83 -4.38 28.77
C ASP A 384 -18.47 -5.84 29.06
N PHE A 385 -18.51 -6.69 28.04
CA PHE A 385 -18.02 -8.06 28.12
C PHE A 385 -16.56 -8.11 28.60
N MET A 386 -15.67 -7.25 28.09
CA MET A 386 -14.27 -7.20 28.54
C MET A 386 -14.10 -6.82 30.02
N LYS A 387 -15.10 -6.16 30.63
CA LYS A 387 -15.12 -5.81 32.06
C LYS A 387 -15.79 -6.88 32.92
N SER A 388 -16.51 -7.82 32.30
CA SER A 388 -17.30 -8.86 32.96
C SER A 388 -16.45 -9.82 33.79
N ARG A 389 -17.09 -10.51 34.74
CA ARG A 389 -16.44 -11.54 35.55
C ARG A 389 -16.04 -12.74 34.70
N GLU A 390 -16.83 -13.06 33.69
CA GLU A 390 -16.61 -14.16 32.75
C GLU A 390 -15.33 -13.96 31.96
N PHE A 391 -15.09 -12.74 31.45
CA PHE A 391 -13.86 -12.42 30.74
C PHE A 391 -12.63 -12.46 31.67
N LYS A 392 -12.71 -11.87 32.86
CA LYS A 392 -11.63 -11.93 33.86
C LYS A 392 -11.28 -13.39 34.22
N LYS A 393 -12.29 -14.23 34.46
CA LYS A 393 -12.10 -15.66 34.71
C LYS A 393 -11.40 -16.36 33.53
N ALA A 394 -11.70 -15.98 32.29
CA ALA A 394 -11.01 -16.52 31.12
C ALA A 394 -9.54 -16.06 31.05
N VAL A 395 -9.27 -14.79 31.37
CA VAL A 395 -7.91 -14.25 31.49
C VAL A 395 -7.10 -14.99 32.55
N ASP A 396 -7.66 -15.18 33.75
CA ASP A 396 -7.01 -15.92 34.85
C ASP A 396 -6.71 -17.38 34.47
N ARG A 397 -7.51 -17.95 33.56
CA ARG A 397 -7.32 -19.30 33.04
C ARG A 397 -6.28 -19.39 31.92
N GLY A 398 -5.70 -18.28 31.45
CA GLY A 398 -4.67 -18.30 30.40
C GLY A 398 -5.13 -17.79 29.02
N LEU A 399 -6.27 -17.11 28.90
CA LEU A 399 -6.70 -16.52 27.62
C LEU A 399 -5.60 -15.66 26.98
N ASN A 400 -4.86 -14.89 27.79
CA ASN A 400 -3.79 -14.01 27.33
C ASN A 400 -2.52 -14.74 26.84
N GLU A 401 -2.41 -16.04 27.10
CA GLU A 401 -1.29 -16.90 26.67
C GLU A 401 -1.49 -17.44 25.25
N LEU A 402 -2.70 -17.30 24.69
CA LEU A 402 -2.97 -17.64 23.30
C LEU A 402 -2.22 -16.70 22.35
N SER A 403 -1.77 -17.26 21.22
CA SER A 403 -1.13 -16.46 20.17
C SER A 403 -2.05 -15.34 19.71
N LYS A 404 -1.46 -14.16 19.56
CA LYS A 404 -2.10 -12.95 19.02
C LYS A 404 -1.72 -12.70 17.57
N GLU A 405 -0.83 -13.51 17.01
CA GLU A 405 -0.42 -13.39 15.61
C GLU A 405 -1.61 -13.68 14.69
N PRO A 406 -1.94 -12.75 13.77
CA PRO A 406 -3.04 -12.93 12.85
C PRO A 406 -2.68 -13.96 11.78
N ARG A 407 -3.70 -14.71 11.35
CA ARG A 407 -3.67 -15.58 10.18
C ARG A 407 -4.16 -14.81 8.95
N TRP A 408 -4.24 -15.50 7.82
CA TRP A 408 -4.76 -14.98 6.55
C TRP A 408 -6.20 -14.40 6.65
N ASP A 409 -6.99 -14.85 7.62
CA ASP A 409 -8.34 -14.33 7.91
C ASP A 409 -8.37 -13.16 8.90
N SER A 410 -7.19 -12.60 9.20
CA SER A 410 -6.95 -11.58 10.23
C SER A 410 -7.35 -12.00 11.66
N SER A 411 -7.72 -13.27 11.88
CA SER A 411 -8.00 -13.80 13.20
C SER A 411 -6.77 -14.44 13.82
N SER A 412 -6.72 -14.48 15.14
CA SER A 412 -5.71 -15.20 15.91
C SER A 412 -6.40 -16.17 16.86
N PRO A 413 -5.70 -17.18 17.41
CA PRO A 413 -6.25 -18.03 18.47
C PRO A 413 -6.86 -17.21 19.62
N TYR A 414 -6.20 -16.12 20.02
CA TYR A 414 -6.73 -15.16 20.98
C TYR A 414 -8.04 -14.52 20.51
N SER A 415 -8.07 -13.90 19.33
CA SER A 415 -9.23 -13.11 18.89
C SER A 415 -10.48 -13.97 18.62
N ARG A 416 -10.30 -15.20 18.11
CA ARG A 416 -11.38 -16.19 17.97
C ARG A 416 -11.95 -16.59 19.32
N GLU A 417 -11.10 -16.83 20.32
CA GLU A 417 -11.59 -17.23 21.63
C GLU A 417 -12.32 -16.09 22.35
N VAL A 418 -11.80 -14.86 22.27
CA VAL A 418 -12.49 -13.67 22.76
C VAL A 418 -13.87 -13.54 22.10
N HIS A 419 -13.95 -13.73 20.78
CA HIS A 419 -15.21 -13.65 20.05
C HIS A 419 -16.20 -14.74 20.50
N ARG A 420 -15.73 -15.98 20.67
CA ARG A 420 -16.55 -17.09 21.18
C ARG A 420 -17.10 -16.81 22.58
N LEU A 421 -16.24 -16.36 23.50
CA LEU A 421 -16.65 -16.02 24.87
C LEU A 421 -17.67 -14.87 24.86
N PHE A 422 -17.47 -13.89 24.00
CA PHE A 422 -18.42 -12.80 23.81
C PHE A 422 -19.79 -13.32 23.34
N LEU A 423 -19.83 -14.17 22.31
CA LEU A 423 -21.08 -14.81 21.86
C LEU A 423 -21.75 -15.61 22.98
N ALA A 424 -20.98 -16.36 23.78
CA ALA A 424 -21.51 -17.13 24.90
C ALA A 424 -22.05 -16.25 26.04
N TRP A 425 -21.46 -15.06 26.24
CA TRP A 425 -21.91 -14.09 27.25
C TRP A 425 -23.18 -13.35 26.82
N LEU A 426 -23.39 -13.14 25.52
CA LEU A 426 -24.59 -12.47 25.01
C LEU A 426 -25.89 -13.23 25.33
N PRO A 427 -27.01 -12.51 25.52
CA PRO A 427 -28.34 -13.10 25.54
C PRO A 427 -28.61 -13.94 24.27
N LYS A 428 -29.41 -15.00 24.40
CA LYS A 428 -29.68 -15.97 23.33
C LYS A 428 -30.10 -15.29 22.02
N GLU A 429 -31.03 -14.33 22.08
CA GLU A 429 -31.53 -13.62 20.90
C GLU A 429 -30.44 -12.82 20.17
N LYS A 430 -29.59 -12.07 20.91
CA LYS A 430 -28.48 -11.30 20.32
C LYS A 430 -27.40 -12.22 19.75
N ARG A 431 -27.16 -13.37 20.38
CA ARG A 431 -26.24 -14.42 19.88
C ARG A 431 -26.74 -15.03 18.58
N GLU A 432 -28.00 -15.47 18.54
CA GLU A 432 -28.62 -16.06 17.34
C GLU A 432 -28.62 -15.06 16.18
N PHE A 433 -28.93 -13.79 16.46
CA PHE A 433 -28.83 -12.72 15.48
C PHE A 433 -27.42 -12.58 14.89
N LEU A 434 -26.37 -12.51 15.72
CA LEU A 434 -25.00 -12.42 15.23
C LEU A 434 -24.58 -13.64 14.41
N GLN A 435 -24.92 -14.85 14.87
CA GLN A 435 -24.60 -16.10 14.17
C GLN A 435 -25.33 -16.24 12.83
N ALA A 436 -26.59 -15.79 12.75
CA ALA A 436 -27.33 -15.73 11.49
C ALA A 436 -26.74 -14.69 10.52
N SER A 437 -26.13 -13.64 11.09
CA SER A 437 -25.51 -12.55 10.33
C SER A 437 -24.10 -12.89 9.81
N GLU A 438 -23.51 -14.02 10.19
CA GLU A 438 -22.19 -14.45 9.71
C GLU A 438 -22.23 -14.92 8.25
N GLY A 439 -21.17 -14.62 7.50
CA GLY A 439 -20.98 -15.03 6.10
C GLY A 439 -20.57 -13.87 5.19
N LEU A 440 -21.08 -12.67 5.48
CA LEU A 440 -20.77 -11.42 4.78
C LEU A 440 -20.40 -10.30 5.76
N GLY A 441 -19.52 -9.40 5.32
CA GLY A 441 -19.27 -8.12 5.95
C GLY A 441 -20.47 -7.17 5.87
N ASN A 442 -20.46 -6.08 6.65
CA ASN A 442 -21.59 -5.15 6.70
C ASN A 442 -21.85 -4.46 5.35
N SER A 443 -20.80 -3.95 4.70
CA SER A 443 -20.93 -3.35 3.37
C SER A 443 -21.36 -4.40 2.33
N GLN A 444 -20.77 -5.60 2.38
CA GLN A 444 -21.12 -6.71 1.48
C GLN A 444 -22.59 -7.14 1.55
N LYS A 445 -23.17 -7.15 2.76
CA LYS A 445 -24.60 -7.42 2.96
C LYS A 445 -25.47 -6.48 2.13
N ALA A 446 -25.13 -5.19 2.12
CA ALA A 446 -25.83 -4.20 1.34
C ALA A 446 -25.54 -4.34 -0.17
N GLU A 447 -24.30 -4.62 -0.57
CA GLU A 447 -23.92 -4.93 -1.96
C GLU A 447 -24.78 -6.06 -2.52
N VAL A 448 -24.85 -7.19 -1.82
CA VAL A 448 -25.62 -8.37 -2.22
C VAL A 448 -27.11 -8.06 -2.31
N ALA A 449 -27.68 -7.40 -1.29
CA ALA A 449 -29.10 -7.06 -1.30
C ALA A 449 -29.45 -6.03 -2.40
N TRP A 450 -28.51 -5.17 -2.79
CA TRP A 450 -28.68 -4.26 -3.92
C TRP A 450 -28.66 -5.01 -5.25
N LEU A 451 -27.73 -5.94 -5.45
CA LEU A 451 -27.70 -6.81 -6.64
C LEU A 451 -29.02 -7.58 -6.80
N GLU A 452 -29.54 -8.13 -5.70
CA GLU A 452 -30.84 -8.81 -5.67
C GLU A 452 -32.00 -7.86 -6.00
N ARG A 453 -32.01 -6.64 -5.44
CA ARG A 453 -33.01 -5.60 -5.75
C ARG A 453 -33.01 -5.23 -7.23
N LYS A 454 -31.84 -5.15 -7.87
CA LYS A 454 -31.72 -4.88 -9.31
C LYS A 454 -32.04 -6.09 -10.20
N GLY A 455 -32.12 -7.29 -9.62
CA GLY A 455 -32.33 -8.53 -10.36
C GLY A 455 -31.08 -9.01 -11.10
N TYR A 456 -29.89 -8.58 -10.67
CA TYR A 456 -28.63 -9.01 -11.26
C TYR A 456 -28.26 -10.39 -10.74
N ARG A 457 -27.91 -11.30 -11.67
CA ARG A 457 -27.44 -12.65 -11.32
C ARG A 457 -25.99 -12.56 -10.89
N TYR A 458 -25.64 -13.34 -9.86
CA TYR A 458 -24.28 -13.49 -9.39
C TYR A 458 -24.04 -14.93 -8.93
N THR A 459 -22.78 -15.34 -8.94
CA THR A 459 -22.32 -16.63 -8.42
C THR A 459 -21.75 -16.44 -7.02
N GLU A 460 -22.20 -17.26 -6.08
CA GLU A 460 -21.70 -17.26 -4.71
C GLU A 460 -20.43 -18.10 -4.64
N VAL A 461 -19.33 -17.51 -4.18
CA VAL A 461 -18.01 -18.16 -4.16
C VAL A 461 -17.45 -18.17 -2.75
N ASP A 462 -16.87 -19.28 -2.34
CA ASP A 462 -16.13 -19.38 -1.08
C ASP A 462 -14.73 -18.78 -1.24
N VAL A 463 -14.35 -17.87 -0.35
CA VAL A 463 -13.03 -17.21 -0.39
C VAL A 463 -11.84 -18.18 -0.27
N SER A 464 -12.03 -19.38 0.29
CA SER A 464 -10.98 -20.42 0.35
C SER A 464 -10.38 -20.73 -1.04
N THR A 465 -11.14 -20.53 -2.11
CA THR A 465 -10.66 -20.65 -3.51
C THR A 465 -9.47 -19.75 -3.82
N TRP A 466 -9.37 -18.59 -3.18
CA TRP A 466 -8.25 -17.65 -3.33
C TRP A 466 -7.10 -17.91 -2.36
N LEU A 467 -7.41 -18.46 -1.19
CA LEU A 467 -6.47 -18.55 -0.07
C LEU A 467 -5.52 -19.74 -0.21
N HIS A 468 -5.95 -20.77 -0.92
CA HIS A 468 -5.16 -21.97 -1.19
C HIS A 468 -4.45 -21.94 -2.55
N ALA A 469 -4.55 -20.84 -3.30
CA ALA A 469 -3.96 -20.73 -4.63
C ALA A 469 -2.42 -20.91 -4.62
N ASP A 470 -1.73 -20.58 -3.52
CA ASP A 470 -0.27 -20.78 -3.40
C ASP A 470 0.14 -22.25 -3.22
N ASP A 471 -0.75 -23.12 -2.70
CA ASP A 471 -0.50 -24.58 -2.65
C ASP A 471 -0.82 -25.24 -4.02
N VAL A 472 -1.48 -24.50 -4.93
CA VAL A 472 -1.76 -24.89 -6.32
C VAL A 472 -0.97 -23.96 -7.24
N SER A 473 0.35 -24.08 -7.20
CA SER A 473 1.20 -23.45 -8.22
C SER A 473 0.57 -23.63 -9.61
N ILE A 474 0.12 -22.53 -10.22
CA ILE A 474 0.04 -22.42 -11.68
C ILE A 474 -0.93 -23.46 -12.30
N ALA A 475 -2.20 -23.48 -11.87
CA ALA A 475 -3.28 -24.09 -12.67
C ALA A 475 -3.96 -23.09 -13.62
N VAL A 476 -3.80 -21.78 -13.39
CA VAL A 476 -4.33 -20.74 -14.29
C VAL A 476 -3.54 -20.61 -15.60
N ALA A 477 -2.35 -21.22 -15.68
CA ALA A 477 -1.66 -21.39 -16.98
C ALA A 477 -2.27 -22.50 -17.86
N ARG A 478 -3.35 -23.18 -17.44
CA ARG A 478 -3.98 -24.28 -18.20
C ARG A 478 -5.35 -23.99 -18.79
N SER A 479 -5.90 -22.78 -18.67
CA SER A 479 -7.09 -22.37 -19.46
C SER A 479 -6.77 -21.51 -20.68
N ALA A 480 -5.48 -21.19 -20.89
CA ALA A 480 -4.98 -20.51 -22.09
C ALA A 480 -4.49 -21.48 -23.19
N GLU A 481 -4.96 -22.73 -23.20
CA GLU A 481 -4.85 -23.57 -24.40
C GLU A 481 -6.01 -23.21 -25.34
N PRO A 482 -5.74 -22.63 -26.53
CA PRO A 482 -6.78 -22.43 -27.51
C PRO A 482 -7.24 -23.79 -28.01
N THR A 483 -8.41 -24.24 -27.57
CA THR A 483 -9.14 -25.32 -28.22
C THR A 483 -9.69 -24.80 -29.54
N HIS A 484 -8.82 -24.71 -30.55
CA HIS A 484 -9.23 -24.53 -31.94
C HIS A 484 -9.72 -25.88 -32.49
N PRO A 485 -10.97 -26.02 -32.92
CA PRO A 485 -11.41 -27.11 -33.78
C PRO A 485 -11.25 -26.68 -35.24
N GLU A 486 -10.00 -26.51 -35.72
CA GLU A 486 -9.71 -26.34 -37.15
C GLU A 486 -8.81 -27.48 -37.65
N ALA A 487 -9.35 -28.70 -37.57
CA ALA A 487 -8.81 -29.85 -38.28
C ALA A 487 -9.95 -30.68 -38.88
N CYS A 488 -10.86 -30.03 -39.62
CA CYS A 488 -11.87 -30.74 -40.39
C CYS A 488 -12.45 -29.88 -41.54
N LEU A 489 -11.61 -29.30 -42.41
CA LEU A 489 -12.10 -28.63 -43.63
C LEU A 489 -11.04 -28.44 -44.75
N LEU A 490 -10.10 -29.37 -44.89
CA LEU A 490 -9.20 -29.43 -46.06
C LEU A 490 -9.01 -30.86 -46.56
N ALA A 491 -10.12 -31.51 -46.91
CA ALA A 491 -10.12 -32.78 -47.65
C ALA A 491 -11.37 -32.95 -48.52
N ALA A 492 -11.82 -31.90 -49.24
CA ALA A 492 -12.85 -32.05 -50.28
C ALA A 492 -12.93 -30.83 -51.20
N SER A 493 -11.92 -30.57 -52.04
CA SER A 493 -12.15 -29.91 -53.34
C SER A 493 -10.93 -30.03 -54.25
N ARG A 494 -10.82 -31.17 -54.95
CA ARG A 494 -10.13 -31.32 -56.23
C ARG A 494 -10.71 -32.57 -56.90
N LYS A 495 -11.11 -32.42 -58.17
CA LYS A 495 -12.00 -33.28 -59.01
C LYS A 495 -13.45 -32.83 -58.84
N ILE A 496 -14.11 -32.26 -59.84
CA ILE A 496 -14.32 -32.82 -61.19
C ILE A 496 -14.38 -31.72 -62.27
N SER A 497 -13.80 -32.05 -63.42
CA SER A 497 -14.00 -31.43 -64.73
C SER A 497 -15.40 -31.73 -65.29
N LEU A 498 -16.17 -30.69 -65.61
CA LEU A 498 -16.92 -30.49 -66.87
C LEU A 498 -17.69 -29.17 -66.83
#